data_AF-A0A2S6N121-F1
#
_entry.id   AF-A0A2S6N121-F1
#
_cell.length_a   1.000
_cell.length_b   1.000
_cell.length_c   1.000
_cell.angle_alpha   90.00
_cell.angle_beta   90.00
_cell.angle_gamma   90.00
#
_symmetry.space_group_name_H-M   'P 1'
#
loop_
_entity.id
_entity.type
_entity.pdbx_description
1 polymer ?
#
loop_
_entity_poly.entity_id
_entity_poly.type
_entity_poly.pdbx_seq_one_letter_code
_entity_poly.pdbx_strand_id
1 'polypeptide(L)'
;MLRPVRLARIAAEAESVRLRGLVSRVATRAAMAGVALVFLLAVLVFVHIAAFDALWIHARLSFLASTGIVGGVDLVIAIILGLVARSSTPSETEVEALNVRRRAVQGLPHTLSASQMMLPVLEMAASARQRKQPR
;
A
#
# COMPACT_ATOMS: atom_id res chain seq x y z
N MET A 1 -31.80 -26.81 6.01
CA MET A 1 -31.24 -25.58 6.60
C MET A 1 -29.88 -25.19 6.00
N LEU A 2 -29.69 -25.30 4.67
CA LEU A 2 -28.40 -25.13 3.99
C LEU A 2 -28.15 -23.72 3.39
N ARG A 3 -29.13 -22.80 3.54
CA ARG A 3 -29.12 -21.47 2.90
C ARG A 3 -28.07 -20.48 3.43
N PRO A 4 -27.80 -20.38 4.75
CA PRO A 4 -26.89 -19.34 5.27
C PRO A 4 -25.44 -19.56 4.84
N VAL A 5 -24.97 -20.80 4.90
CA VAL A 5 -23.59 -21.18 4.54
C VAL A 5 -23.35 -20.99 3.04
N ARG A 6 -24.36 -21.28 2.22
CA ARG A 6 -24.26 -21.12 0.76
C ARG A 6 -24.25 -19.64 0.35
N LEU A 7 -25.02 -18.79 1.02
CA LEU A 7 -24.99 -17.33 0.82
C LEU A 7 -23.66 -16.71 1.28
N ALA A 8 -23.13 -17.14 2.43
CA ALA A 8 -21.82 -16.70 2.91
C ALA A 8 -20.68 -17.09 1.95
N ARG A 9 -20.74 -18.30 1.39
CA ARG A 9 -19.77 -18.76 0.39
C ARG A 9 -19.84 -17.95 -0.91
N ILE A 10 -21.06 -17.68 -1.41
CA ILE A 10 -21.26 -16.88 -2.63
C ILE A 10 -20.76 -15.44 -2.42
N ALA A 11 -21.02 -14.85 -1.26
CA ALA A 11 -20.51 -13.52 -0.90
C ALA A 11 -18.97 -13.50 -0.82
N ALA A 12 -18.36 -14.52 -0.20
CA ALA A 12 -16.90 -14.64 -0.12
C ALA A 12 -16.25 -14.84 -1.50
N GLU A 13 -16.85 -15.64 -2.38
CA GLU A 13 -16.38 -15.83 -3.75
C GLU A 13 -16.46 -14.50 -4.55
N ALA A 14 -17.55 -13.73 -4.40
CA ALA A 14 -17.69 -12.41 -5.02
C ALA A 14 -16.67 -11.38 -4.48
N GLU A 15 -16.43 -11.36 -3.17
CA GLU A 15 -15.43 -10.49 -2.53
C GLU A 15 -14.01 -10.82 -3.03
N SER A 16 -13.70 -12.10 -3.22
CA SER A 16 -12.39 -12.54 -3.71
C SER A 16 -12.10 -12.09 -5.14
N VAL A 17 -13.12 -12.10 -6.02
CA VAL A 17 -13.00 -11.61 -7.39
C VAL A 17 -12.83 -10.09 -7.40
N ARG A 18 -13.57 -9.37 -6.54
CA ARG A 18 -13.41 -7.90 -6.39
C ARG A 18 -12.01 -7.53 -5.91
N LEU A 19 -11.49 -8.24 -4.91
CA LEU A 19 -10.15 -8.02 -4.37
C LEU A 19 -9.05 -8.32 -5.40
N ARG A 20 -9.18 -9.40 -6.18
CA ARG A 20 -8.23 -9.72 -7.26
C ARG A 20 -8.18 -8.63 -8.33
N GLY A 21 -9.33 -8.06 -8.69
CA GLY A 21 -9.41 -6.95 -9.65
C GLY A 21 -8.77 -5.66 -9.14
N LEU A 22 -8.90 -5.36 -7.84
CA LEU A 22 -8.22 -4.22 -7.21
C LEU A 22 -6.71 -4.44 -7.13
N VAL A 23 -6.27 -5.63 -6.72
CA VAL A 23 -4.85 -5.97 -6.57
C VAL A 23 -4.12 -5.89 -7.92
N SER A 24 -4.70 -6.39 -9.01
CA SER A 24 -4.02 -6.37 -10.31
C SER A 24 -3.81 -4.94 -10.84
N ARG A 25 -4.80 -4.05 -10.65
CA ARG A 25 -4.70 -2.63 -11.04
C ARG A 25 -3.66 -1.88 -10.22
N VAL A 26 -3.59 -2.13 -8.91
CA VAL A 26 -2.58 -1.51 -8.04
C VAL A 26 -1.19 -2.05 -8.38
N ALA A 27 -1.05 -3.36 -8.59
CA ALA A 27 0.23 -3.99 -8.92
C ALA A 27 0.79 -3.48 -10.25
N THR A 28 -0.03 -3.39 -11.29
CA THR A 28 0.39 -2.86 -12.60
C THR A 28 0.78 -1.39 -12.51
N ARG A 29 -0.01 -0.57 -11.79
CA ARG A 29 0.33 0.84 -11.58
C ARG A 29 1.61 1.02 -10.77
N ALA A 30 1.81 0.21 -9.73
CA ALA A 30 3.04 0.24 -8.91
C ALA A 30 4.26 -0.20 -9.72
N ALA A 31 4.14 -1.24 -10.55
CA ALA A 31 5.20 -1.69 -11.44
C ALA A 31 5.57 -0.59 -12.45
N MET A 32 4.57 0.00 -13.11
CA MET A 32 4.80 1.10 -14.06
C MET A 32 5.40 2.34 -13.38
N ALA A 33 4.93 2.70 -12.18
CA ALA A 33 5.50 3.79 -11.40
C ALA A 33 6.96 3.51 -11.01
N GLY A 34 7.29 2.27 -10.63
CA GLY A 34 8.66 1.85 -10.36
C GLY A 34 9.56 1.97 -11.58
N VAL A 35 9.12 1.48 -12.75
CA VAL A 35 9.85 1.63 -14.02
C VAL A 35 10.04 3.11 -14.37
N ALA A 36 8.98 3.92 -14.29
CA ALA A 36 9.04 5.35 -14.55
C ALA A 36 10.03 6.07 -13.62
N LEU A 37 10.08 5.70 -12.34
CA LEU A 37 11.02 6.25 -11.38
C LEU A 37 12.47 5.93 -11.76
N VAL A 38 12.76 4.70 -12.18
CA VAL A 38 14.11 4.32 -12.65
C VAL A 38 14.52 5.14 -13.87
N PHE A 39 13.63 5.31 -14.85
CA PHE A 39 13.91 6.13 -16.02
C PHE A 39 14.09 7.61 -15.66
N LEU A 40 13.28 8.14 -14.75
CA LEU A 40 13.40 9.53 -14.28
C LEU A 40 14.77 9.77 -13.63
N LEU A 41 15.22 8.84 -12.78
CA LEU A 41 16.54 8.91 -12.16
C LEU A 41 17.66 8.84 -13.19
N ALA A 42 17.55 7.95 -14.19
CA ALA A 42 18.54 7.85 -15.26
C ALA A 42 18.63 9.16 -16.07
N VAL A 43 17.49 9.75 -16.44
CA VAL A 43 17.43 11.04 -17.14
C VAL A 43 18.05 12.15 -16.29
N LEU A 44 17.76 12.19 -14.98
CA LEU A 44 18.32 13.18 -14.08
C LEU A 44 19.86 13.11 -14.04
N VAL A 45 20.42 11.90 -13.97
CA VAL A 45 21.87 11.69 -14.01
C VAL A 45 22.46 12.16 -15.36
N PHE A 46 21.83 11.84 -16.48
CA PHE A 46 22.30 12.30 -17.78
C PHE A 46 22.25 13.83 -17.91
N VAL A 47 21.18 14.46 -17.44
CA VAL A 47 21.05 15.92 -17.41
C VAL A 47 22.15 16.54 -16.54
N HIS A 48 22.43 15.94 -15.38
CA HIS A 48 23.51 16.40 -14.49
C HIS A 48 24.87 16.36 -15.18
N ILE A 49 25.21 15.23 -15.82
CA ILE A 49 26.48 15.06 -16.54
C ILE A 49 26.56 16.04 -17.72
N ALA A 50 25.49 16.19 -18.49
CA ALA A 50 25.44 17.12 -19.62
C ALA A 50 25.60 18.59 -19.18
N ALA A 51 24.98 18.96 -18.05
CA ALA A 51 25.12 20.30 -17.47
C ALA A 51 26.56 20.56 -16.98
N PHE A 52 27.17 19.57 -16.33
CA PHE A 52 28.56 19.63 -15.91
C PHE A 52 29.50 19.79 -17.11
N ASP A 53 29.33 18.96 -18.14
CA ASP A 53 30.15 19.00 -19.35
C ASP A 53 30.00 20.34 -20.10
N ALA A 54 28.77 20.85 -20.22
CA ALA A 54 28.52 22.15 -20.83
C ALA A 54 29.21 23.30 -20.08
N LEU A 55 29.20 23.28 -18.75
CA LEU A 55 29.87 24.32 -17.94
C LEU A 55 31.39 24.18 -17.98
N TRP A 56 31.91 22.96 -17.91
CA TRP A 56 33.35 22.70 -17.89
C TRP A 56 33.99 22.92 -19.27
N ILE A 57 33.45 22.28 -20.31
CA ILE A 57 34.04 22.28 -21.66
C ILE A 57 33.64 23.53 -22.45
N HIS A 58 32.36 23.88 -22.47
CA HIS A 58 31.89 24.97 -23.33
C HIS A 58 31.99 26.34 -22.68
N ALA A 59 31.72 26.46 -21.37
CA ALA A 59 31.89 27.72 -20.65
C ALA A 59 33.29 27.92 -20.06
N ARG A 60 34.19 26.93 -20.18
CA ARG A 60 35.58 26.96 -19.67
C ARG A 60 35.68 27.36 -18.20
N LEU A 61 34.67 27.02 -17.41
CA LEU A 61 34.66 27.28 -15.98
C LEU A 61 35.66 26.37 -15.27
N SER A 62 36.13 26.79 -14.08
CA SER A 62 36.98 25.92 -13.26
C SER A 62 36.18 24.71 -12.75
N PHE A 63 36.87 23.65 -12.35
CA PHE A 63 36.25 22.38 -11.96
C PHE A 63 35.40 22.61 -10.71
N LEU A 64 35.98 23.35 -9.75
CA LEU A 64 35.31 23.77 -8.53
C LEU A 64 34.05 24.61 -8.81
N ALA A 65 34.11 25.54 -9.76
CA ALA A 65 32.95 26.38 -10.11
C ALA A 65 31.84 25.55 -10.77
N SER A 66 32.17 24.67 -11.72
CA SER A 66 31.19 23.83 -12.42
C SER A 66 30.51 22.85 -11.46
N THR A 67 31.29 22.14 -10.64
CA THR A 67 30.75 21.23 -9.61
C THR A 67 29.92 21.99 -8.57
N GLY A 68 30.35 23.18 -8.16
CA GLY A 68 29.63 24.02 -7.21
C GLY A 68 28.28 24.50 -7.73
N ILE A 69 28.20 24.91 -9.00
CA ILE A 69 26.96 25.36 -9.63
C ILE A 69 25.99 24.19 -9.79
N VAL A 70 26.41 23.09 -10.42
CA VAL A 70 25.53 21.95 -10.68
C VAL A 70 25.09 21.29 -9.36
N GLY A 71 26.03 21.04 -8.45
CA GLY A 71 25.70 20.48 -7.14
C GLY A 71 24.84 21.40 -6.28
N GLY A 72 25.03 22.72 -6.38
CA GLY A 72 24.21 23.71 -5.69
C GLY A 72 22.76 23.72 -6.21
N VAL A 73 22.58 23.69 -7.54
CA VAL A 73 21.25 23.60 -8.17
C VAL A 73 20.54 22.31 -7.76
N ASP A 74 21.24 21.18 -7.81
CA ASP A 74 20.68 19.89 -7.41
C ASP A 74 20.27 19.83 -5.94
N LEU A 75 21.06 20.44 -5.06
CA LEU A 75 20.73 20.54 -3.64
C LEU A 75 19.43 21.34 -3.44
N VAL A 76 19.27 22.45 -4.16
CA VAL A 76 18.03 23.26 -4.11
C VAL A 76 16.85 22.44 -4.63
N ILE A 77 16.99 21.76 -5.76
CA ILE A 77 15.94 20.89 -6.32
C ILE A 77 15.58 19.78 -5.33
N ALA A 78 16.57 19.11 -4.74
CA ALA A 78 16.35 18.04 -3.76
C ALA A 78 15.65 18.54 -2.50
N ILE A 79 15.99 19.73 -2.00
CA ILE A 79 15.30 20.37 -0.87
C ILE A 79 13.84 20.66 -1.25
N ILE A 80 13.58 21.27 -2.41
CA ILE A 80 12.22 21.59 -2.86
C ILE A 80 11.39 20.31 -3.01
N LEU A 81 11.91 19.30 -3.72
CA LEU A 81 11.22 18.01 -3.88
C LEU A 81 11.00 17.32 -2.53
N GLY A 82 11.98 17.38 -1.62
CA GLY A 82 11.85 16.84 -0.27
C GLY A 82 10.76 17.54 0.54
N LEU A 83 10.68 18.87 0.46
CA LEU A 83 9.62 19.65 1.11
C LEU A 83 8.25 19.36 0.49
N VAL A 84 8.16 19.31 -0.84
CA VAL A 84 6.93 18.97 -1.56
C VAL A 84 6.48 17.55 -1.18
N ALA A 85 7.39 16.57 -1.21
CA ALA A 85 7.09 15.18 -0.84
C ALA A 85 6.65 15.05 0.63
N ARG A 86 7.16 15.88 1.55
CA ARG A 86 6.69 15.93 2.94
C ARG A 86 5.34 16.63 3.08
N SER A 87 5.06 17.60 2.21
CA SER A 87 3.77 18.32 2.18
C SER A 87 2.68 17.56 1.43
N SER A 88 3.04 16.55 0.64
CA SER A 88 2.10 15.64 -0.02
C SER A 88 1.29 14.93 1.05
N THR A 89 0.11 15.48 1.29
CA THR A 89 -0.95 14.95 2.13
C THR A 89 -1.20 13.50 1.70
N PRO A 90 -1.47 12.56 2.63
CA PRO A 90 -1.67 11.16 2.29
C PRO A 90 -2.61 11.04 1.11
N SER A 91 -2.11 10.42 0.05
CA SER A 91 -2.84 10.21 -1.20
C SER A 91 -4.22 9.60 -0.89
N GLU A 92 -5.26 9.90 -1.68
CA GLU A 92 -6.56 9.23 -1.51
C GLU A 92 -6.41 7.71 -1.47
N THR A 93 -5.42 7.14 -2.16
CA THR A 93 -5.08 5.71 -2.10
C THR A 93 -4.52 5.26 -0.74
N GLU A 94 -3.77 6.11 -0.06
CA GLU A 94 -3.18 5.85 1.26
C GLU A 94 -4.23 6.02 2.37
N VAL A 95 -5.12 7.01 2.23
CA VAL A 95 -6.31 7.16 3.08
C VAL A 95 -7.27 5.99 2.90
N GLU A 96 -7.51 5.55 1.66
CA GLU A 96 -8.33 4.37 1.35
C GLU A 96 -7.68 3.10 1.88
N ALA A 97 -6.35 2.92 1.74
CA ALA A 97 -5.62 1.78 2.29
C ALA A 97 -5.66 1.75 3.83
N LEU A 98 -5.49 2.91 4.48
CA LEU A 98 -5.65 3.05 5.93
C LEU A 98 -7.08 2.76 6.37
N ASN A 99 -8.09 3.20 5.61
CA ASN A 99 -9.50 2.92 5.88
C ASN A 99 -9.83 1.44 5.67
N VAL A 100 -9.31 0.78 4.63
CA VAL A 100 -9.46 -0.66 4.40
C VAL A 100 -8.84 -1.45 5.55
N ARG A 101 -7.62 -1.11 5.98
CA ARG A 101 -6.97 -1.72 7.15
C ARG A 101 -7.80 -1.49 8.41
N ARG A 102 -8.26 -0.26 8.64
CA ARG A 102 -9.03 0.12 9.84
C ARG A 102 -10.39 -0.59 9.87
N ARG A 103 -11.07 -0.71 8.73
CA ARG A 103 -12.31 -1.51 8.56
C ARG A 103 -12.07 -3.00 8.75
N ALA A 104 -10.96 -3.54 8.23
CA ALA A 104 -10.58 -4.94 8.44
C ALA A 104 -10.32 -5.23 9.92
N VAL A 105 -9.62 -4.33 10.63
CA VAL A 105 -9.34 -4.47 12.07
C VAL A 105 -10.60 -4.26 12.92
N GLN A 106 -11.46 -3.30 12.57
CA GLN A 106 -12.74 -3.06 13.26
C GLN A 106 -13.78 -4.16 12.97
N GLY A 107 -13.62 -4.93 11.89
CA GLY A 107 -14.44 -6.11 11.61
C GLY A 107 -14.06 -7.36 12.43
N LEU A 108 -12.86 -7.41 13.03
CA LEU A 108 -12.40 -8.51 13.86
C LEU A 108 -13.20 -8.72 15.17
N PRO A 109 -13.61 -7.68 15.93
CA PRO A 109 -14.42 -7.89 17.13
C PRO A 109 -15.79 -8.52 16.82
N HIS A 110 -16.41 -8.23 15.67
CA HIS A 110 -17.71 -8.80 15.32
C HIS A 110 -17.65 -10.30 14.96
N THR A 111 -16.54 -10.78 14.39
CA THR A 111 -16.33 -12.23 14.15
C THR A 111 -15.92 -12.98 15.43
N LEU A 112 -15.22 -12.32 16.36
CA LEU A 112 -14.92 -12.89 17.68
C LEU A 112 -16.15 -12.95 18.58
N SER A 113 -17.07 -11.98 18.52
CA SER A 113 -18.34 -12.03 19.27
C SER A 113 -19.28 -13.12 18.79
N ALA A 114 -19.32 -13.41 17.48
CA ALA A 114 -20.10 -14.54 16.94
C ALA A 114 -19.57 -15.90 17.43
N SER A 115 -18.25 -16.07 17.49
CA SER A 115 -17.62 -17.27 18.10
C SER A 115 -17.84 -17.33 19.62
N GLN A 116 -17.78 -16.20 20.33
CA GLN A 116 -18.02 -16.14 21.78
C GLN A 116 -19.48 -16.39 22.17
N MET A 117 -20.45 -16.05 21.31
CA MET A 117 -21.87 -16.35 21.55
C MET A 117 -22.23 -17.81 21.23
N MET A 118 -21.45 -18.51 20.39
CA MET A 118 -21.68 -19.94 20.09
C MET A 118 -21.11 -20.90 21.14
N LEU A 119 -20.12 -20.46 21.93
CA LEU A 119 -19.53 -21.22 23.04
C LEU A 119 -20.55 -21.70 24.09
N PRO A 120 -21.39 -20.83 24.69
CA PRO A 120 -22.35 -21.27 25.71
C PRO A 120 -23.45 -22.18 25.14
N VAL A 121 -23.80 -22.03 23.86
CA VAL A 121 -24.80 -22.90 23.20
C VAL A 121 -24.24 -24.31 22.96
N LEU A 122 -22.95 -24.41 22.62
CA LEU A 122 -22.27 -25.70 22.47
C LEU A 122 -22.08 -26.41 23.82
N GLU A 123 -21.75 -25.68 24.89
CA GLU A 123 -21.68 -26.23 26.24
C GLU A 123 -23.06 -26.74 26.72
N MET A 124 -24.11 -25.96 26.48
CA MET A 124 -25.47 -26.35 26.87
C MET A 124 -25.96 -27.61 26.12
N ALA A 125 -25.58 -27.74 24.84
CA ALA A 125 -25.85 -28.95 24.05
C ALA A 125 -25.02 -30.16 24.53
N ALA A 126 -23.77 -29.96 24.95
CA ALA A 126 -22.91 -31.00 25.49
C ALA A 126 -23.43 -31.50 26.86
N SER A 127 -23.83 -30.60 27.77
CA SER A 127 -24.39 -30.95 29.08
C SER A 127 -25.75 -31.65 28.97
N ALA A 128 -26.58 -31.27 27.99
CA ALA A 128 -27.86 -31.95 27.73
C ALA A 128 -27.65 -33.38 27.20
N ARG A 129 -26.59 -33.62 26.43
CA ARG A 129 -26.22 -34.96 25.94
C ARG A 129 -25.68 -35.85 27.06
N GLN A 130 -24.96 -35.28 28.02
CA GLN A 130 -24.38 -36.00 29.17
C GLN A 130 -25.45 -36.49 30.16
N ARG A 131 -26.59 -35.78 30.28
CA ARG A 131 -27.73 -36.20 31.10
C ARG A 131 -28.57 -37.35 30.51
N LYS A 132 -28.36 -37.71 29.24
CA LYS A 132 -29.14 -38.75 28.53
C LYS A 132 -28.47 -40.13 28.47
N GLN A 133 -27.36 -40.34 29.18
CA GLN A 133 -26.80 -41.68 29.42
C GLN A 133 -27.16 -42.16 30.84
N PRO A 134 -28.34 -42.74 31.06
CA PRO A 134 -28.55 -43.63 32.20
C PRO A 134 -27.87 -44.98 31.90
N ARG A 135 -27.18 -45.52 32.91
CA ARG A 135 -26.70 -46.90 32.94
C ARG A 135 -27.86 -47.88 33.03
#